data_AF-A0A7T1F8W2-F1
#
_entry.id   AF-A0A7T1F8W2-F1
#
_cell.length_a   1.000
_cell.length_b   1.000
_cell.length_c   1.000
_cell.angle_alpha   90.00
_cell.angle_beta   90.00
_cell.angle_gamma   90.00
#
_symmetry.space_group_name_H-M   'P 1'
#
loop_
_entity.id
_entity.type
_entity.pdbx_description
1 polymer ?
#
loop_
_entity_poly.entity_id
_entity_poly.type
_entity_poly.pdbx_seq_one_letter_code
_entity_poly.pdbx_strand_id
1 'polypeptide(L)' 'MEFIGFADAKEFVKVSGISKDDLEEKVFSNKAFQEACMYRFGKGNKRYIKIRPAIDFIEQNIFIKESNL' A
#
# COMPACT_ATOMS: atom_id res chain seq x y z
N MET A 1 -0.69 -18.97 5.44
CA MET A 1 -0.66 -17.94 6.50
C MET A 1 -1.59 -16.83 6.05
N GLU A 2 -2.77 -16.76 6.66
CA GLU A 2 -3.72 -15.67 6.42
C GLU A 2 -3.40 -14.55 7.41
N PHE A 3 -2.61 -13.58 6.97
CA PHE A 3 -2.35 -12.38 7.77
C PHE A 3 -3.57 -11.46 7.65
N ILE A 4 -4.53 -11.60 8.56
CA ILE A 4 -5.76 -10.80 8.55
C ILE A 4 -5.40 -9.31 8.56
N GLY A 5 -5.99 -8.55 7.63
CA GLY A 5 -5.71 -7.11 7.46
C GLY A 5 -4.49 -6.79 6.61
N PHE A 6 -3.85 -7.80 5.99
CA PHE A 6 -2.77 -7.63 5.05
C PHE A 6 -3.14 -8.15 3.66
N ALA A 7 -2.60 -7.50 2.64
CA ALA A 7 -2.71 -7.91 1.25
C ALA A 7 -1.31 -8.03 0.62
N ASP A 8 -1.14 -8.92 -0.35
CA ASP A 8 -0.02 -8.76 -1.28
C ASP A 8 -0.37 -7.73 -2.37
N ALA A 9 0.57 -7.39 -3.24
CA ALA A 9 0.35 -6.36 -4.25
C ALA A 9 -0.88 -6.65 -5.14
N LYS A 10 -1.10 -7.91 -5.51
CA LYS A 10 -2.22 -8.30 -6.38
C LYS A 10 -3.55 -8.09 -5.68
N GLU A 11 -3.65 -8.52 -4.42
CA GLU A 11 -4.89 -8.34 -3.66
C GLU A 11 -5.08 -6.87 -3.27
N PHE A 12 -4.00 -6.14 -3.02
CA PHE A 12 -4.04 -4.73 -2.66
C PHE A 12 -4.61 -3.86 -3.79
N VAL A 13 -4.26 -4.13 -5.05
CA VAL A 13 -4.87 -3.49 -6.24
C VAL A 13 -6.40 -3.63 -6.22
N LYS A 14 -6.92 -4.82 -5.88
CA LYS A 14 -8.37 -5.04 -5.84
C LYS A 14 -9.06 -4.31 -4.70
N VAL A 15 -8.49 -4.32 -3.50
CA VAL A 15 -9.14 -3.71 -2.32
C VAL A 15 -8.99 -2.19 -2.26
N SER A 16 -7.89 -1.65 -2.80
CA SER A 16 -7.65 -0.21 -2.85
C SER A 16 -8.29 0.47 -4.06
N GLY A 17 -8.55 -0.27 -5.14
CA GLY A 17 -9.00 0.29 -6.41
C GLY A 17 -7.91 1.05 -7.19
N ILE A 18 -6.68 1.09 -6.67
CA ILE A 18 -5.55 1.76 -7.31
C ILE A 18 -5.04 0.90 -8.46
N SER A 19 -4.76 1.52 -9.60
CA SER A 19 -4.19 0.82 -10.75
C SER A 19 -2.83 0.20 -10.41
N LYS A 20 -2.46 -0.89 -11.09
CA LYS A 20 -1.16 -1.52 -10.86
C LYS A 20 -0.01 -0.54 -11.13
N ASP A 21 -0.12 0.26 -12.19
CA ASP A 21 0.92 1.19 -12.60
C ASP A 21 1.10 2.30 -11.55
N ASP A 22 0.00 2.90 -11.08
CA ASP A 22 0.03 3.88 -9.99
C ASP A 22 0.59 3.30 -8.69
N LEU A 23 0.25 2.05 -8.39
CA LEU A 23 0.77 1.36 -7.22
C LEU A 23 2.29 1.18 -7.31
N GLU A 24 2.83 0.81 -8.47
CA GLU A 24 4.26 0.62 -8.68
C GLU A 24 5.02 1.97 -8.73
N GLU A 25 4.51 2.93 -9.50
CA GLU A 25 5.22 4.16 -9.82
C GLU A 25 5.09 5.24 -8.73
N LYS A 26 3.95 5.30 -8.02
CA LYS A 26 3.66 6.39 -7.07
C LYS A 26 3.64 5.91 -5.63
N VAL A 27 3.05 4.73 -5.37
CA VAL A 27 2.87 4.23 -4.00
C VAL A 27 4.11 3.47 -3.52
N PHE A 28 4.56 2.46 -4.27
CA PHE A 28 5.73 1.67 -3.87
C PHE A 28 7.04 2.42 -4.02
N SER A 29 7.11 3.44 -4.88
CA SER A 29 8.28 4.34 -4.96
C SER A 29 8.40 5.26 -3.73
N ASN A 30 7.32 5.46 -2.97
CA ASN A 30 7.30 6.31 -1.78
C ASN A 30 7.92 5.57 -0.56
N LYS A 31 9.08 6.06 -0.09
CA LYS A 31 9.81 5.45 1.05
C LYS A 31 9.02 5.47 2.36
N ALA A 32 8.32 6.57 2.64
CA ALA A 32 7.53 6.69 3.87
C ALA A 32 6.36 5.70 3.87
N PHE A 33 5.73 5.46 2.72
CA PHE A 33 4.73 4.39 2.58
C PHE A 33 5.35 3.01 2.83
N GLN A 34 6.51 2.73 2.25
CA GLN A 34 7.19 1.44 2.46
C GLN A 34 7.46 1.18 3.95
N GLU A 35 7.95 2.19 4.67
CA GLU A 35 8.26 2.09 6.11
C GLU A 35 7.00 1.97 6.98
N ALA A 36 5.95 2.74 6.67
CA ALA A 36 4.75 2.79 7.49
C ALA A 36 3.76 1.64 7.22
N CYS A 37 3.74 1.10 5.99
CA CYS A 37 2.64 0.25 5.53
C CYS A 37 3.07 -1.12 5.00
N MET A 38 4.35 -1.35 4.71
CA MET A 38 4.84 -2.63 4.18
C MET A 38 5.58 -3.45 5.24
N TYR A 39 5.23 -4.73 5.30
CA TYR A 39 5.73 -5.67 6.31
C TYR A 39 6.32 -6.90 5.65
N ARG A 40 7.37 -7.44 6.25
CA ARG A 40 7.91 -8.76 5.91
C ARG A 40 7.59 -9.71 7.05
N PHE A 41 6.99 -10.85 6.71
CA PHE A 41 6.73 -11.91 7.67
C PHE A 41 7.73 -13.05 7.47
N GLY A 42 8.47 -13.38 8.53
CA GLY A 42 9.46 -14.47 8.53
C GLY A 42 10.70 -14.19 7.68
N LYS A 43 11.39 -15.27 7.28
CA LYS A 43 12.66 -15.22 6.50
C LYS A 43 12.45 -15.04 4.98
N GLY A 44 11.22 -14.78 4.53
CA GLY A 44 10.90 -14.64 3.11
C GLY A 44 11.13 -13.22 2.58
N ASN A 45 11.35 -13.13 1.27
CA ASN A 45 11.46 -11.83 0.57
C ASN A 45 10.10 -11.19 0.25
N LYS A 46 8.99 -11.92 0.47
CA LYS A 46 7.64 -11.41 0.15
C LYS A 46 7.25 -10.33 1.16
N ARG A 47 6.88 -9.16 0.63
CA ARG A 47 6.30 -8.05 1.39
C ARG A 47 4.78 -8.11 1.31
N TYR A 48 4.14 -7.65 2.38
CA TYR A 48 2.70 -7.53 2.50
C TYR A 48 2.36 -6.09 2.93
N ILE A 49 1.19 -5.62 2.52
CA ILE A 49 0.71 -4.26 2.76
C ILE A 49 -0.38 -4.33 3.81
N LYS A 50 -0.26 -3.57 4.89
CA LYS A 50 -1.30 -3.47 5.91
C LYS A 50 -2.41 -2.57 5.37
N ILE A 51 -3.58 -3.15 5.09
CA ILE A 51 -4.58 -2.56 4.19
C ILE A 51 -5.09 -1.19 4.69
N ARG A 52 -5.62 -1.12 5.92
CA ARG A 52 -6.19 0.13 6.45
C ARG A 52 -5.18 1.28 6.52
N PRO A 53 -4.00 1.12 7.17
CA PRO A 53 -2.99 2.17 7.19
C PRO A 53 -2.51 2.59 5.80
N ALA A 54 -2.43 1.64 4.86
CA ALA A 54 -2.01 1.94 3.50
C ALA A 54 -3.02 2.83 2.76
N ILE A 55 -4.33 2.55 2.88
CA ILE A 55 -5.38 3.37 2.29
C ILE A 55 -5.34 4.77 2.90
N ASP A 56 -5.31 4.88 4.23
CA ASP A 56 -5.26 6.17 4.93
C ASP A 56 -4.03 7.00 4.52
N PHE A 57 -2.86 6.36 4.42
CA PHE A 57 -1.62 7.02 4.01
C PHE A 57 -1.73 7.57 2.59
N ILE A 58 -2.25 6.78 1.66
CA ILE A 58 -2.35 7.15 0.25
C ILE A 58 -3.28 8.35 0.08
N GLU A 59 -4.46 8.33 0.70
CA GLU A 59 -5.43 9.43 0.62
C GLU A 59 -4.88 10.75 1.19
N GLN A 60 -4.05 10.67 2.23
CA GLN A 60 -3.52 11.84 2.92
C GLN A 60 -2.24 12.40 2.28
N ASN A 61 -1.43 11.57 1.61
CA ASN A 61 -0.06 11.94 1.23
C ASN A 61 0.27 11.74 -0.25
N ILE A 62 -0.45 10.91 -0.99
CA ILE A 62 -0.11 10.55 -2.38
C ILE A 62 -1.21 10.99 -3.35
N PHE A 63 -2.44 10.54 -3.11
CA PHE A 63 -3.62 10.93 -3.89
C PHE A 63 -4.44 11.96 -3.15
N ILE A 64 -3.80 13.10 -2.88
CA ILE A 64 -4.45 14.26 -2.27
C ILE A 64 -5.52 14.75 -3.24
N LYS A 65 -6.76 14.82 -2.77
CA LYS A 65 -7.88 15.36 -3.56
C LYS A 65 -7.56 16.77 -4.01
N GLU A 66 -7.94 17.12 -5.24
CA GLU A 66 -7.78 18.49 -5.76
C GLU A 66 -8.41 19.55 -4.85
N SER A 67 -9.50 19.22 -4.14
CA SER A 67 -10.13 20.12 -3.17
C SER A 67 -9.28 20.45 -1.94
N ASN A 68 -8.20 19.70 -1.71
CA ASN A 68 -7.31 19.83 -0.57
C ASN A 68 -5.92 20.39 -0.97
N LEU A 69 -5.73 20.77 -2.23
CA LEU A 69 -4.57 21.47 -2.78
C LEU A 69 -4.84 22.97 -2.83
#